data_AF-A0A2S4YSX7-F1
#
_entry.id   AF-A0A2S4YSX7-F1
#
_cell.length_a   1.000
_cell.length_b   1.000
_cell.length_c   1.000
_cell.angle_alpha   90.00
_cell.angle_beta   90.00
_cell.angle_gamma   90.00
#
_symmetry.space_group_name_H-M   'P 1'
#
loop_
_entity.id
_entity.type
_entity.pdbx_description
1 polymer ?
#
loop_
_entity_poly.entity_id
_entity_poly.type
_entity_poly.pdbx_seq_one_letter_code
_entity_poly.pdbx_strand_id
1 'polypeptide(L)'
;MTDHALRKLRENPRLAELAAFPFDFDVDRAALGHVEPVRLASGGPLTVVAGDDTGGTYFVCADGGVLHADSEGGACLIGTSVDEALEVVIGLADWGAFADLTPRDGEERILARKAEVEEEIREHYGIDDERRELLAGLGLPERSPVELVGMLHRALTRTEPDHVLLNAEELNAYRFLHDHDELPPLWEYLGLAPDASADPAAQPLTTWTRPVLVQGRTEAVRVALIRRLDALVMNQSLLRRPEAPGRLDTAPLRELAEEFEHLGDLPQALRAQRLYAALQDSPRERAAADATVVRLEERVRAAPQVPVVSGA
;
A
#
# COMPACT_ATOMS: atom_id res chain seq x y z
N MET A 1 -17.77 10.08 -11.86
CA MET A 1 -17.30 11.00 -12.94
C MET A 1 -15.78 11.20 -12.81
N THR A 2 -15.01 10.14 -12.58
CA THR A 2 -13.63 10.19 -12.05
C THR A 2 -12.52 10.11 -13.12
N ASP A 3 -12.88 10.05 -14.41
CA ASP A 3 -11.93 9.92 -15.53
C ASP A 3 -11.85 11.19 -16.41
N HIS A 4 -12.29 12.35 -15.94
CA HIS A 4 -12.31 13.54 -16.79
C HIS A 4 -10.90 14.00 -17.17
N ALA A 5 -10.03 14.21 -16.18
CA ALA A 5 -8.66 14.63 -16.42
C ALA A 5 -7.86 13.56 -17.19
N LEU A 6 -8.01 12.28 -16.83
CA LEU A 6 -7.32 11.18 -17.50
C LEU A 6 -7.67 11.09 -19.00
N ARG A 7 -8.95 11.27 -19.35
CA ARG A 7 -9.38 11.30 -20.75
C ARG A 7 -8.74 12.48 -21.50
N LYS A 8 -8.69 13.66 -20.88
CA LYS A 8 -8.05 14.84 -21.47
C LYS A 8 -6.56 14.62 -21.72
N LEU A 9 -5.84 14.02 -20.77
CA LEU A 9 -4.43 13.67 -20.94
C LEU A 9 -4.25 12.73 -22.15
N ARG A 10 -5.08 11.69 -22.27
CA ARG A 10 -5.02 10.74 -23.41
C ARG A 10 -5.39 11.36 -24.77
N GLU A 11 -6.23 12.38 -24.78
CA GLU A 11 -6.69 13.06 -26.01
C GLU A 11 -5.81 14.25 -26.42
N ASN A 12 -4.99 14.78 -25.51
CA ASN A 12 -4.19 15.98 -25.73
C ASN A 12 -2.69 15.75 -25.42
N PRO A 13 -1.86 15.51 -26.45
CA PRO A 13 -0.44 15.24 -26.30
C PRO A 13 0.32 16.33 -25.53
N ARG A 14 -0.07 17.60 -25.64
CA ARG A 14 0.56 18.70 -24.91
C ARG A 14 0.30 18.60 -23.41
N LEU A 15 -0.92 18.25 -23.01
CA LEU A 15 -1.24 18.06 -21.60
C LEU A 15 -0.58 16.80 -21.04
N ALA A 16 -0.48 15.73 -21.83
CA ALA A 16 0.26 14.53 -21.46
C ALA A 16 1.75 14.83 -21.26
N GLU A 17 2.39 15.57 -22.17
CA GLU A 17 3.79 15.99 -22.06
C GLU A 17 4.03 16.79 -20.77
N LEU A 18 3.17 17.77 -20.49
CA LEU A 18 3.25 18.57 -19.27
C LEU A 18 3.04 17.75 -18.00
N ALA A 19 2.11 16.79 -18.01
CA ALA A 19 1.86 15.92 -16.86
C ALA A 19 3.05 14.96 -16.62
N ALA A 20 3.62 14.40 -17.69
CA ALA A 20 4.79 13.54 -17.62
C ALA A 20 6.02 14.32 -17.10
N PHE A 21 6.15 15.58 -17.49
CA PHE A 21 7.27 16.41 -17.10
C PHE A 21 6.87 17.90 -17.00
N PRO A 22 7.03 18.56 -15.83
CA PRO A 22 7.87 18.16 -14.69
C PRO A 22 7.12 17.48 -13.52
N PHE A 23 5.91 16.95 -13.73
CA PHE A 23 5.05 16.45 -12.64
C PHE A 23 5.01 14.92 -12.51
N ASP A 24 5.83 14.18 -13.26
CA ASP A 24 6.01 12.73 -13.10
C ASP A 24 4.74 11.87 -13.25
N PHE A 25 3.74 12.36 -13.97
CA PHE A 25 2.53 11.60 -14.30
C PHE A 25 2.45 11.32 -15.80
N ASP A 26 3.16 10.28 -16.24
CA ASP A 26 3.25 9.90 -17.65
C ASP A 26 2.23 8.80 -18.01
N VAL A 27 1.21 9.17 -18.77
CA VAL A 27 0.15 8.25 -19.24
C VAL A 27 0.64 7.25 -20.28
N ASP A 28 1.72 7.55 -21.01
CA ASP A 28 2.29 6.64 -22.01
C ASP A 28 3.04 5.49 -21.33
N ARG A 29 3.60 5.73 -20.14
CA ARG A 29 4.20 4.69 -19.28
C ARG A 29 3.20 3.68 -18.73
N ALA A 30 1.89 3.96 -18.79
CA ALA A 30 0.88 3.00 -18.35
C ALA A 30 0.95 1.67 -19.10
N ALA A 31 1.43 1.68 -20.36
CA ALA A 31 1.61 0.48 -21.18
C ALA A 31 2.78 -0.39 -20.71
N LEU A 32 3.75 0.16 -19.96
CA LEU A 32 4.86 -0.59 -19.38
C LEU A 32 4.41 -1.41 -18.16
N GLY A 33 3.35 -0.95 -17.49
CA GLY A 33 2.86 -1.53 -16.25
C GLY A 33 3.85 -1.37 -15.10
N HIS A 34 3.62 -2.13 -14.03
CA HIS A 34 4.51 -2.12 -12.87
C HIS A 34 5.67 -3.11 -13.04
N VAL A 35 6.80 -2.83 -12.38
CA VAL A 35 8.04 -3.62 -12.48
C VAL A 35 7.85 -5.08 -12.09
N GLU A 36 6.90 -5.36 -11.19
CA GLU A 36 6.53 -6.70 -10.77
C GLU A 36 5.01 -6.91 -10.75
N PRO A 37 4.53 -8.15 -10.81
CA PRO A 37 3.11 -8.44 -10.70
C PRO A 37 2.56 -8.02 -9.33
N VAL A 38 1.47 -7.26 -9.31
CA VAL A 38 0.85 -6.74 -8.08
C VAL A 38 -0.66 -6.95 -8.04
N ARG A 39 -1.22 -6.99 -6.83
CA ARG A 39 -2.67 -7.07 -6.58
C ARG A 39 -3.04 -6.40 -5.26
N LEU A 40 -4.31 -5.99 -5.11
CA LEU A 40 -4.82 -5.59 -3.80
C LEU A 40 -5.02 -6.80 -2.88
N ALA A 41 -4.74 -6.63 -1.59
CA ALA A 41 -5.04 -7.62 -0.56
C ALA A 41 -6.54 -7.95 -0.48
N SER A 42 -7.38 -6.93 -0.66
CA SER A 42 -8.84 -7.05 -0.75
C SER A 42 -9.34 -7.79 -2.00
N GLY A 43 -8.47 -8.02 -2.98
CA GLY A 43 -8.80 -8.63 -4.27
C GLY A 43 -9.54 -7.71 -5.24
N GLY A 44 -9.66 -6.42 -4.90
CA GLY A 44 -10.22 -5.41 -5.79
C GLY A 44 -9.36 -5.24 -7.05
N PRO A 45 -9.96 -4.88 -8.20
CA PRO A 45 -9.23 -4.63 -9.43
C PRO A 45 -8.37 -3.37 -9.33
N LEU A 46 -7.23 -3.41 -10.04
CA LEU A 46 -6.32 -2.30 -10.26
C LEU A 46 -6.21 -2.05 -11.76
N THR A 47 -6.16 -0.78 -12.15
CA THR A 47 -5.90 -0.37 -13.53
C THR A 47 -4.72 0.58 -13.56
N VAL A 48 -3.66 0.24 -14.29
CA VAL A 48 -2.54 1.15 -14.50
C VAL A 48 -3.01 2.34 -15.32
N VAL A 49 -2.71 3.55 -14.87
CA VAL A 49 -3.12 4.79 -15.55
C VAL A 49 -1.96 5.70 -15.92
N ALA A 50 -0.82 5.59 -15.22
CA ALA A 50 0.41 6.32 -15.52
C ALA A 50 1.60 5.65 -14.82
N GLY A 51 2.81 6.11 -15.15
CA GLY A 51 4.03 5.87 -14.36
C GLY A 51 4.86 7.14 -14.23
N ASP A 52 5.88 7.09 -13.38
CA ASP A 52 6.87 8.17 -13.24
C ASP A 52 8.22 7.77 -13.87
N ASP A 53 9.17 8.71 -13.89
CA ASP A 53 10.51 8.49 -14.45
C ASP A 53 11.47 7.74 -13.51
N THR A 54 11.11 7.61 -12.22
CA THR A 54 11.82 6.84 -11.19
C THR A 54 11.43 5.36 -11.12
N GLY A 55 10.41 4.98 -11.91
CA GLY A 55 9.91 3.61 -12.03
C GLY A 55 8.71 3.29 -11.16
N GLY A 56 8.10 4.29 -10.52
CA GLY A 56 6.82 4.15 -9.85
C GLY A 56 5.64 4.12 -10.81
N THR A 57 4.48 3.71 -10.29
CA THR A 57 3.28 3.40 -11.07
C THR A 57 2.03 3.90 -10.36
N TYR A 58 1.13 4.50 -11.14
CA TYR A 58 -0.17 4.97 -10.66
C TYR A 58 -1.27 3.99 -11.08
N PHE A 59 -2.07 3.56 -10.11
CA PHE A 59 -3.20 2.66 -10.31
C PHE A 59 -4.51 3.32 -9.89
N VAL A 60 -5.56 3.11 -10.66
CA VAL A 60 -6.94 3.38 -10.24
C VAL A 60 -7.55 2.12 -9.64
N CYS A 61 -8.05 2.25 -8.41
CA CYS A 61 -8.78 1.24 -7.68
C CYS A 61 -10.27 1.24 -8.06
N ALA A 62 -11.00 0.18 -7.71
CA ALA A 62 -12.43 0.04 -8.03
C ALA A 62 -13.32 1.18 -7.52
N ASP A 63 -12.96 1.79 -6.39
CA ASP A 63 -13.69 2.92 -5.79
C ASP A 63 -13.29 4.28 -6.37
N GLY A 64 -12.36 4.30 -7.33
CA GLY A 64 -11.82 5.50 -7.97
C GLY A 64 -10.58 6.07 -7.29
N GLY A 65 -10.18 5.55 -6.12
CA GLY A 65 -8.95 5.98 -5.45
C GLY A 65 -7.72 5.73 -6.32
N VAL A 66 -6.74 6.64 -6.24
CA VAL A 66 -5.47 6.50 -6.95
C VAL A 66 -4.39 6.07 -5.99
N LEU A 67 -3.82 4.90 -6.24
CA LEU A 67 -2.67 4.35 -5.55
C LEU A 67 -1.41 4.68 -6.35
N HIS A 68 -0.37 5.18 -5.70
CA HIS A 68 0.99 5.17 -6.23
C HIS A 68 1.78 4.05 -5.57
N ALA A 69 2.59 3.35 -6.35
CA ALA A 69 3.59 2.41 -5.85
C ALA A 69 4.95 2.73 -6.47
N ASP A 70 5.98 2.87 -5.64
CA ASP A 70 7.35 3.06 -6.09
C ASP A 70 8.00 1.72 -6.52
N SER A 71 9.23 1.81 -7.02
CA SER A 71 10.04 0.63 -7.37
C SER A 71 10.77 0.00 -6.17
N GLU A 72 10.74 0.63 -4.99
CA GLU A 72 11.39 0.17 -3.75
C GLU A 72 10.44 -0.60 -2.80
N GLY A 73 9.22 -0.88 -3.26
CA GLY A 73 8.22 -1.64 -2.51
C GLY A 73 7.41 -0.80 -1.53
N GLY A 74 7.28 0.50 -1.76
CA GLY A 74 6.38 1.42 -1.07
C GLY A 74 5.11 1.68 -1.88
N ALA A 75 3.93 1.72 -1.23
CA ALA A 75 2.68 2.12 -1.87
C ALA A 75 1.75 2.90 -0.94
N CYS A 76 1.02 3.87 -1.49
CA CYS A 76 0.01 4.64 -0.76
C CYS A 76 -1.07 5.23 -1.70
N LEU A 77 -2.24 5.54 -1.14
CA LEU A 77 -3.23 6.34 -1.85
C LEU A 77 -2.80 7.81 -1.86
N ILE A 78 -2.89 8.44 -3.03
CA ILE A 78 -2.57 9.87 -3.22
C ILE A 78 -3.80 10.73 -3.56
N GLY A 79 -4.96 10.10 -3.77
CA GLY A 79 -6.22 10.80 -4.01
C GLY A 79 -7.43 9.87 -3.99
N THR A 80 -8.63 10.42 -3.83
CA THR A 80 -9.89 9.66 -3.90
C THR A 80 -10.43 9.52 -5.32
N SER A 81 -9.83 10.25 -6.27
CA SER A 81 -10.13 10.24 -7.70
C SER A 81 -8.88 10.61 -8.51
N VAL A 82 -8.90 10.37 -9.82
CA VAL A 82 -7.80 10.81 -10.70
C VAL A 82 -7.66 12.33 -10.74
N ASP A 83 -8.78 13.05 -10.75
CA ASP A 83 -8.77 14.51 -10.71
C ASP A 83 -8.07 15.00 -9.42
N GLU A 84 -8.47 14.49 -8.25
CA GLU A 84 -7.82 14.83 -6.97
C GLU A 84 -6.34 14.46 -6.92
N ALA A 85 -5.98 13.27 -7.42
CA ALA A 85 -4.58 12.84 -7.47
C ALA A 85 -3.74 13.77 -8.35
N LEU A 86 -4.26 14.17 -9.51
CA LEU A 86 -3.57 15.12 -10.39
C LEU A 86 -3.46 16.51 -9.76
N GLU A 87 -4.45 16.96 -8.99
CA GLU A 87 -4.33 18.21 -8.24
C GLU A 87 -3.19 18.16 -7.21
N VAL A 88 -3.02 17.02 -6.53
CA VAL A 88 -1.90 16.79 -5.59
C VAL A 88 -0.58 16.77 -6.36
N VAL A 89 -0.45 15.93 -7.40
CA VAL A 89 0.80 15.73 -8.15
C VAL A 89 1.27 17.01 -8.85
N ILE A 90 0.33 17.79 -9.42
CA ILE A 90 0.66 19.04 -10.13
C ILE A 90 0.91 20.19 -9.14
N GLY A 91 0.10 20.26 -8.08
CA GLY A 91 0.17 21.34 -7.10
C GLY A 91 1.26 21.16 -6.05
N LEU A 92 1.71 19.94 -5.80
CA LEU A 92 2.86 19.54 -4.98
C LEU A 92 3.80 18.72 -5.88
N ALA A 93 4.53 19.38 -6.78
CA ALA A 93 5.55 18.68 -7.57
C ALA A 93 6.55 17.99 -6.64
N ASP A 94 6.96 16.78 -7.01
CA ASP A 94 7.60 15.83 -6.09
C ASP A 94 6.76 15.61 -4.80
N TRP A 95 5.50 15.21 -4.98
CA TRP A 95 4.52 15.07 -3.90
C TRP A 95 4.99 14.15 -2.77
N GLY A 96 5.88 13.19 -3.07
CA GLY A 96 6.48 12.28 -2.09
C GLY A 96 7.21 13.02 -0.97
N ALA A 97 7.82 14.17 -1.28
CA ALA A 97 8.50 15.05 -0.32
C ALA A 97 7.55 15.75 0.68
N PHE A 98 6.23 15.62 0.53
CA PHE A 98 5.22 16.25 1.39
C PHE A 98 4.44 15.26 2.23
N ALA A 99 4.67 13.98 2.03
CA ALA A 99 3.81 12.96 2.60
C ALA A 99 4.16 12.62 4.07
N ASP A 100 5.26 13.17 4.59
CA ASP A 100 5.55 13.31 6.02
C ASP A 100 4.79 14.47 6.68
N LEU A 101 4.11 15.33 5.90
CA LEU A 101 3.40 16.48 6.44
C LEU A 101 1.91 16.21 6.65
N THR A 102 1.37 16.89 7.65
CA THR A 102 -0.05 16.91 7.98
C THR A 102 -0.56 18.36 7.98
N PRO A 103 -1.88 18.60 7.91
CA PRO A 103 -2.42 19.93 8.13
C PRO A 103 -2.07 20.57 9.48
N ARG A 104 -1.64 19.76 10.48
CA ARG A 104 -1.29 20.24 11.82
C ARG A 104 0.09 20.85 11.89
N ASP A 105 0.97 20.55 10.94
CA ASP A 105 2.32 21.12 10.84
C ASP A 105 2.31 22.64 10.64
N GLY A 106 1.17 23.19 10.20
CA GLY A 106 0.97 24.62 10.02
C GLY A 106 1.42 25.11 8.65
N GLU A 107 0.78 26.20 8.22
CA GLU A 107 0.97 26.78 6.90
C GLU A 107 2.43 27.18 6.63
N GLU A 108 3.12 27.75 7.63
CA GLU A 108 4.51 28.20 7.48
C GLU A 108 5.46 27.04 7.10
N ARG A 109 5.36 25.90 7.80
CA ARG A 109 6.19 24.72 7.52
C ARG A 109 5.89 24.12 6.15
N ILE A 110 4.61 24.04 5.78
CA ILE A 110 4.17 23.51 4.48
C ILE A 110 4.68 24.40 3.34
N LEU A 111 4.54 25.72 3.47
CA LEU A 111 5.01 26.68 2.45
C LEU A 111 6.55 26.68 2.35
N ALA A 112 7.26 26.55 3.47
CA ALA A 112 8.72 26.46 3.47
C ALA A 112 9.21 25.21 2.74
N ARG A 113 8.66 24.02 3.06
CA ARG A 113 8.98 22.77 2.34
C ARG A 113 8.68 22.89 0.85
N LYS A 114 7.54 23.49 0.50
CA LYS A 114 7.18 23.71 -0.90
C LYS A 114 8.19 24.59 -1.63
N ALA A 115 8.59 25.70 -1.01
CA ALA A 115 9.57 26.61 -1.60
C ALA A 115 10.91 25.91 -1.84
N GLU A 116 11.38 25.12 -0.87
CA GLU A 116 12.62 24.33 -0.96
C GLU A 116 12.57 23.33 -2.13
N VAL A 117 11.56 22.45 -2.16
CA VAL A 117 11.40 21.43 -3.22
C VAL A 117 11.31 22.08 -4.60
N GLU A 118 10.51 23.14 -4.75
CA GLU A 118 10.35 23.78 -6.05
C GLU A 118 11.55 24.67 -6.45
N GLU A 119 12.37 25.12 -5.50
CA GLU A 119 13.63 25.80 -5.83
C GLU A 119 14.57 24.83 -6.56
N GLU A 120 14.71 23.61 -6.06
CA GLU A 120 15.53 22.55 -6.70
C GLU A 120 15.03 22.21 -8.12
N ILE A 121 13.71 22.13 -8.30
CA ILE A 121 13.12 21.92 -9.64
C ILE A 121 13.40 23.11 -10.55
N ARG A 122 13.26 24.35 -10.05
CA ARG A 122 13.50 25.59 -10.82
C ARG A 122 14.95 25.77 -11.24
N GLU A 123 15.91 25.15 -10.56
CA GLU A 123 17.32 25.13 -11.01
C GLU A 123 17.49 24.46 -12.36
N HIS A 124 16.61 23.51 -12.70
CA HIS A 124 16.72 22.69 -13.90
C HIS A 124 15.65 23.04 -14.94
N TYR A 125 14.42 23.40 -14.53
CA TYR A 125 13.27 23.54 -15.43
C TYR A 125 12.28 24.64 -15.01
N GLY A 126 11.49 25.14 -15.96
CA GLY A 126 10.30 25.95 -15.65
C GLY A 126 9.19 25.06 -15.10
N ILE A 127 8.52 25.52 -14.03
CA ILE A 127 7.39 24.81 -13.43
C ILE A 127 6.12 25.66 -13.34
N ASP A 128 6.23 26.98 -13.17
CA ASP A 128 5.09 27.82 -12.80
C ASP A 128 4.12 28.09 -13.98
N ASP A 129 4.63 28.24 -15.20
CA ASP A 129 3.78 28.42 -16.39
C ASP A 129 3.20 27.08 -16.86
N GLU A 130 4.00 26.02 -16.81
CA GLU A 130 3.63 24.63 -17.07
C GLU A 130 2.50 24.17 -16.14
N ARG A 131 2.61 24.43 -14.83
CA ARG A 131 1.58 24.12 -13.84
C ARG A 131 0.27 24.82 -14.19
N ARG A 132 0.34 26.12 -14.52
CA ARG A 132 -0.84 26.93 -14.84
C ARG A 132 -1.52 26.46 -16.14
N GLU A 133 -0.72 26.17 -17.16
CA GLU A 133 -1.22 25.62 -18.43
C GLU A 133 -1.91 24.27 -18.22
N LEU A 134 -1.28 23.37 -17.46
CA LEU A 134 -1.79 22.03 -17.22
C LEU A 134 -3.09 22.05 -16.40
N LEU A 135 -3.13 22.78 -15.27
CA LEU A 135 -4.34 22.92 -14.45
C LEU A 135 -5.51 23.49 -15.26
N ALA A 136 -5.26 24.56 -16.03
CA ALA A 136 -6.28 25.18 -16.88
C ALA A 136 -6.77 24.22 -18.00
N GLY A 137 -5.85 23.49 -18.64
CA GLY A 137 -6.18 22.51 -19.68
C GLY A 137 -7.02 21.35 -19.15
N LEU A 138 -6.68 20.84 -17.97
CA LEU A 138 -7.43 19.78 -17.29
C LEU A 138 -8.75 20.30 -16.71
N GLY A 139 -8.87 21.60 -16.46
CA GLY A 139 -10.03 22.20 -15.81
C GLY A 139 -10.04 21.94 -14.29
N LEU A 140 -8.86 21.76 -13.71
CA LEU A 140 -8.64 21.55 -12.28
C LEU A 140 -8.45 22.91 -11.59
N PRO A 141 -8.92 23.07 -10.35
CA PRO A 141 -8.73 24.32 -9.62
C PRO A 141 -7.29 24.46 -9.13
N GLU A 142 -6.84 25.70 -9.00
CA GLU A 142 -5.62 26.01 -8.26
C GLU A 142 -5.93 26.00 -6.77
N ARG A 143 -5.33 25.07 -6.01
CA ARG A 143 -5.52 24.92 -4.57
C ARG A 143 -4.30 25.41 -3.80
N SER A 144 -4.52 25.85 -2.57
CA SER A 144 -3.41 26.21 -1.69
C SER A 144 -2.58 24.97 -1.29
N PRO A 145 -1.27 25.12 -0.99
CA PRO A 145 -0.43 24.02 -0.54
C PRO A 145 -0.97 23.32 0.72
N VAL A 146 -1.60 24.07 1.63
CA VAL A 146 -2.22 23.52 2.85
C VAL A 146 -3.41 22.61 2.52
N GLU A 147 -4.25 23.02 1.57
CA GLU A 147 -5.36 22.18 1.10
C GLU A 147 -4.87 20.90 0.45
N LEU A 148 -3.84 20.99 -0.38
CA LEU A 148 -3.24 19.84 -1.08
C LEU A 148 -2.60 18.84 -0.09
N VAL A 149 -1.83 19.33 0.89
CA VAL A 149 -1.28 18.47 1.97
C VAL A 149 -2.41 17.82 2.77
N GLY A 150 -3.51 18.54 3.04
CA GLY A 150 -4.67 17.97 3.70
C GLY A 150 -5.38 16.90 2.87
N MET A 151 -5.46 17.07 1.55
CA MET A 151 -5.98 16.04 0.64
C MET A 151 -5.09 14.80 0.61
N LEU A 152 -3.78 15.00 0.41
CA LEU A 152 -2.78 13.93 0.42
C LEU A 152 -2.83 13.16 1.74
N HIS A 153 -2.78 13.84 2.89
CA HIS A 153 -2.87 13.21 4.21
C HIS A 153 -4.15 12.38 4.40
N ARG A 154 -5.31 12.85 3.91
CA ARG A 154 -6.56 12.08 3.95
C ARG A 154 -6.52 10.85 3.04
N ALA A 155 -5.86 10.94 1.89
CA ALA A 155 -5.68 9.80 1.00
C ALA A 155 -4.75 8.76 1.66
N LEU A 156 -3.59 9.20 2.16
CA LEU A 156 -2.62 8.37 2.87
C LEU A 156 -3.28 7.57 3.99
N THR A 157 -3.99 8.24 4.89
CA THR A 157 -4.66 7.60 6.05
C THR A 157 -5.76 6.60 5.68
N ARG A 158 -6.29 6.66 4.46
CA ARG A 158 -7.30 5.71 3.92
C ARG A 158 -6.67 4.50 3.23
N THR A 159 -5.36 4.49 2.95
CA THR A 159 -4.71 3.39 2.22
C THR A 159 -4.96 2.05 2.88
N GLU A 160 -4.82 1.98 4.21
CA GLU A 160 -5.15 0.78 4.96
C GLU A 160 -6.56 0.89 5.58
N PRO A 161 -7.34 -0.21 5.60
CA PRO A 161 -6.96 -1.56 5.19
C PRO A 161 -7.27 -1.93 3.71
N ASP A 162 -8.07 -1.13 3.01
CA ASP A 162 -8.73 -1.58 1.78
C ASP A 162 -7.84 -1.55 0.52
N HIS A 163 -6.75 -0.78 0.55
CA HIS A 163 -5.87 -0.51 -0.58
C HIS A 163 -4.43 -0.99 -0.37
N VAL A 164 -4.23 -1.99 0.52
CA VAL A 164 -2.92 -2.63 0.70
C VAL A 164 -2.52 -3.36 -0.59
N LEU A 165 -1.44 -2.91 -1.20
CA LEU A 165 -0.83 -3.54 -2.37
C LEU A 165 0.07 -4.70 -1.94
N LEU A 166 -0.07 -5.82 -2.64
CA LEU A 166 0.78 -7.01 -2.46
C LEU A 166 1.57 -7.25 -3.74
N ASN A 167 2.82 -7.64 -3.59
CA ASN A 167 3.51 -8.40 -4.64
C ASN A 167 2.69 -9.69 -4.88
N ALA A 168 2.27 -9.95 -6.11
CA ALA A 168 1.35 -11.05 -6.40
C ALA A 168 2.03 -12.43 -6.36
N GLU A 169 3.37 -12.49 -6.42
CA GLU A 169 4.16 -13.72 -6.35
C GLU A 169 4.60 -14.03 -4.92
N GLU A 170 5.26 -13.07 -4.26
CA GLU A 170 5.80 -13.21 -2.91
C GLU A 170 4.77 -12.98 -1.81
N LEU A 171 3.67 -12.29 -2.14
CA LEU A 171 2.58 -11.94 -1.23
C LEU A 171 3.00 -11.06 -0.04
N ASN A 172 4.18 -10.43 -0.12
CA ASN A 172 4.61 -9.38 0.80
C ASN A 172 3.76 -8.13 0.53
N ALA A 173 3.33 -7.43 1.59
CA ALA A 173 2.70 -6.14 1.43
C ALA A 173 3.74 -5.05 1.17
N TYR A 174 3.44 -4.17 0.23
CA TYR A 174 4.21 -2.95 0.04
C TYR A 174 4.19 -2.16 1.34
N ARG A 175 5.35 -1.60 1.70
CA ARG A 175 5.48 -0.71 2.85
C ARG A 175 4.64 0.53 2.61
N PHE A 176 4.20 1.15 3.68
CA PHE A 176 3.69 2.50 3.56
C PHE A 176 4.84 3.40 3.10
N LEU A 177 4.62 4.24 2.08
CA LEU A 177 5.66 5.12 1.52
C LEU A 177 6.24 6.12 2.53
N HIS A 178 5.63 6.25 3.71
CA HIS A 178 6.00 7.23 4.73
C HIS A 178 6.09 6.56 6.10
N ASP A 179 7.16 6.84 6.83
CA ASP A 179 7.26 6.50 8.25
C ASP A 179 6.39 7.48 9.02
N HIS A 180 5.36 6.97 9.71
CA HIS A 180 4.52 7.77 10.58
C HIS A 180 4.20 7.05 11.88
N ASP A 181 4.57 7.68 12.99
CA ASP A 181 4.05 7.40 14.33
C ASP A 181 2.55 7.79 14.47
N GLU A 182 1.98 8.50 13.48
CA GLU A 182 0.62 9.05 13.49
C GLU A 182 -0.42 8.26 12.68
N LEU A 183 -0.01 7.26 11.88
CA LEU A 183 -1.00 6.33 11.35
C LEU A 183 -1.65 5.61 12.54
N PRO A 184 -2.99 5.49 12.58
CA PRO A 184 -3.68 4.72 13.58
C PRO A 184 -2.94 3.39 13.73
N PRO A 185 -2.29 3.11 14.87
CA PRO A 185 -1.69 1.81 15.07
C PRO A 185 -2.78 0.76 14.84
N LEU A 186 -2.38 -0.41 14.34
CA LEU A 186 -3.28 -1.46 13.85
C LEU A 186 -4.52 -1.71 14.75
N TRP A 187 -4.41 -1.53 16.07
CA TRP A 187 -5.52 -1.62 17.02
C TRP A 187 -6.68 -0.63 16.80
N GLU A 188 -6.41 0.58 16.30
CA GLU A 188 -7.43 1.58 16.02
C GLU A 188 -8.25 1.19 14.77
N TYR A 189 -7.60 0.65 13.73
CA TYR A 189 -8.28 0.02 12.59
C TYR A 189 -9.12 -1.20 13.01
N LEU A 190 -8.61 -1.99 13.94
CA LEU A 190 -9.34 -3.12 14.53
C LEU A 190 -10.49 -2.68 15.44
N GLY A 191 -10.58 -1.39 15.82
CA GLY A 191 -11.63 -0.86 16.70
C GLY A 191 -11.52 -1.39 18.13
N LEU A 192 -10.31 -1.73 18.56
CA LEU A 192 -10.02 -2.18 19.92
C LEU A 192 -9.86 -0.94 20.83
N ALA A 193 -10.41 -1.01 22.03
CA ALA A 193 -10.41 0.11 22.97
C ALA A 193 -8.99 0.43 23.51
N PRO A 194 -8.72 1.68 23.95
CA PRO A 194 -7.38 2.10 24.40
C PRO A 194 -6.83 1.35 25.63
N ASP A 195 -7.71 0.71 26.40
CA ASP A 195 -7.35 -0.14 27.54
C ASP A 195 -6.91 -1.55 27.13
N ALA A 196 -7.05 -1.92 25.85
CA ALA A 196 -6.36 -3.06 25.23
C ALA A 196 -4.88 -2.73 24.96
N SER A 197 -4.20 -2.14 25.94
CA SER A 197 -2.84 -1.59 25.88
C SER A 197 -1.71 -2.60 25.62
N ALA A 198 -2.04 -3.88 25.43
CA ALA A 198 -1.11 -4.83 24.85
C ALA A 198 -1.26 -4.74 23.34
N ASP A 199 -0.19 -4.27 22.67
CA ASP A 199 0.00 -4.39 21.22
C ASP A 199 -0.68 -5.68 20.69
N PRO A 200 -1.62 -5.61 19.73
CA PRO A 200 -2.24 -6.80 19.16
C PRO A 200 -1.22 -7.81 18.63
N ALA A 201 -0.02 -7.35 18.25
CA ALA A 201 1.09 -8.22 17.87
C ALA A 201 1.74 -8.95 19.05
N ALA A 202 1.52 -8.48 20.28
CA ALA A 202 1.93 -9.11 21.54
C ALA A 202 0.86 -10.01 22.17
N GLN A 203 -0.40 -9.91 21.74
CA GLN A 203 -1.50 -10.80 22.16
C GLN A 203 -1.66 -12.00 21.20
N PRO A 204 -2.17 -13.16 21.67
CA PRO A 204 -2.56 -14.24 20.77
C PRO A 204 -3.60 -13.76 19.76
N LEU A 205 -3.43 -14.10 18.48
CA LEU A 205 -4.27 -13.61 17.37
C LEU A 205 -5.77 -13.86 17.62
N THR A 206 -6.10 -15.04 18.13
CA THR A 206 -7.47 -15.46 18.46
C THR A 206 -8.20 -14.53 19.44
N THR A 207 -7.45 -13.73 20.21
CA THR A 207 -8.02 -12.81 21.21
C THR A 207 -8.81 -11.68 20.55
N TRP A 208 -8.38 -11.23 19.37
CA TRP A 208 -8.96 -10.07 18.70
C TRP A 208 -9.49 -10.38 17.29
N THR A 209 -8.99 -11.38 16.58
CA THR A 209 -9.45 -11.68 15.20
C THR A 209 -10.95 -11.93 15.17
N ARG A 210 -11.46 -12.83 16.02
CA ARG A 210 -12.87 -13.22 16.02
C ARG A 210 -13.83 -12.08 16.43
N PRO A 211 -13.59 -11.32 17.53
CA PRO A 211 -14.42 -10.15 17.84
C PRO A 211 -14.49 -9.12 16.71
N VAL A 212 -13.37 -8.86 16.03
CA VAL A 212 -13.29 -7.87 14.95
C VAL A 212 -14.00 -8.37 13.69
N LEU A 213 -13.90 -9.67 13.39
CA LEU A 213 -14.66 -10.29 12.29
C LEU A 213 -16.18 -10.20 12.49
N VAL A 214 -16.66 -10.37 13.72
CA VAL A 214 -18.09 -10.20 14.05
C VAL A 214 -18.57 -8.76 13.78
N GLN A 215 -17.67 -7.77 13.83
CA GLN A 215 -17.97 -6.38 13.47
C GLN A 215 -17.91 -6.12 11.96
N GLY A 216 -17.64 -7.13 11.13
CA GLY A 216 -17.55 -7.01 9.67
C GLY A 216 -16.25 -6.38 9.15
N ARG A 217 -15.23 -6.24 10.00
CA ARG A 217 -13.95 -5.59 9.66
C ARG A 217 -12.93 -6.60 9.12
N THR A 218 -13.32 -7.41 8.14
CA THR A 218 -12.50 -8.51 7.60
C THR A 218 -11.16 -8.02 7.03
N GLU A 219 -11.16 -6.92 6.27
CA GLU A 219 -9.94 -6.40 5.65
C GLU A 219 -8.95 -5.85 6.69
N ALA A 220 -9.44 -5.22 7.77
CA ALA A 220 -8.58 -4.81 8.88
C ALA A 220 -7.88 -6.01 9.52
N VAL A 221 -8.59 -7.13 9.72
CA VAL A 221 -7.99 -8.37 10.24
C VAL A 221 -7.00 -8.96 9.24
N ARG A 222 -7.35 -8.99 7.94
CA ARG A 222 -6.45 -9.51 6.90
C ARG A 222 -5.13 -8.74 6.88
N VAL A 223 -5.18 -7.41 6.81
CA VAL A 223 -4.00 -6.55 6.79
C VAL A 223 -3.17 -6.72 8.05
N ALA A 224 -3.81 -6.80 9.22
CA ALA A 224 -3.15 -7.07 10.48
C ALA A 224 -2.30 -8.36 10.45
N LEU A 225 -2.89 -9.45 9.95
CA LEU A 225 -2.20 -10.73 9.84
C LEU A 225 -1.09 -10.69 8.78
N ILE A 226 -1.29 -9.99 7.65
CA ILE A 226 -0.27 -9.83 6.60
C ILE A 226 0.93 -9.07 7.13
N ARG A 227 0.72 -7.90 7.75
CA ARG A 227 1.80 -7.10 8.36
C ARG A 227 2.56 -7.90 9.43
N ARG A 228 1.86 -8.72 10.21
CA ARG A 228 2.49 -9.61 11.19
C ARG A 228 3.35 -10.70 10.52
N LEU A 229 2.84 -11.33 9.46
CA LEU A 229 3.60 -12.34 8.71
C LEU A 229 4.83 -11.72 8.04
N ASP A 230 4.70 -10.54 7.43
CA ASP A 230 5.80 -9.81 6.80
C ASP A 230 6.90 -9.50 7.83
N ALA A 231 6.53 -9.03 9.03
CA ALA A 231 7.48 -8.79 10.11
C ALA A 231 8.26 -10.06 10.51
N LEU A 232 7.61 -11.23 10.55
CA LEU A 232 8.26 -12.50 10.87
C LEU A 232 9.17 -13.01 9.74
N VAL A 233 8.76 -12.81 8.49
CA VAL A 233 9.57 -13.13 7.30
C VAL A 233 10.84 -12.27 7.30
N MET A 234 10.70 -10.96 7.53
CA MET A 234 11.82 -10.02 7.57
C MET A 234 12.72 -10.24 8.78
N ASN A 235 12.16 -10.60 9.93
CA ASN A 235 12.91 -10.76 11.16
C ASN A 235 12.45 -11.97 11.98
N GLN A 236 13.03 -13.13 11.70
CA GLN A 236 12.76 -14.38 12.44
C GLN A 236 13.21 -14.32 13.91
N SER A 237 14.02 -13.33 14.32
CA SER A 237 14.38 -13.17 15.73
C SER A 237 13.17 -12.86 16.61
N LEU A 238 12.08 -12.36 16.02
CA LEU A 238 10.79 -12.16 16.68
C LEU A 238 10.14 -13.47 17.17
N LEU A 239 10.58 -14.62 16.67
CA LEU A 239 10.15 -15.94 17.14
C LEU A 239 11.00 -16.45 18.32
N ARG A 240 12.04 -15.74 18.77
CA ARG A 240 12.86 -16.18 19.89
C ARG A 240 12.14 -15.92 21.21
N ARG A 241 12.12 -16.93 22.08
CA ARG A 241 11.65 -16.76 23.46
C ARG A 241 12.77 -16.19 24.34
N PRO A 242 12.49 -15.20 25.20
CA PRO A 242 13.48 -14.67 26.14
C PRO A 242 14.11 -15.76 27.02
N GLU A 243 13.34 -16.78 27.38
CA GLU A 243 13.75 -17.86 28.29
C GLU A 243 14.53 -18.98 27.57
N ALA A 244 14.53 -19.00 26.23
CA ALA A 244 15.17 -20.02 25.41
C ALA A 244 15.68 -19.45 24.08
N PRO A 245 16.69 -18.56 24.09
CA PRO A 245 17.10 -17.81 22.90
C PRO A 245 17.63 -18.68 21.75
N GLY A 246 18.05 -19.91 22.04
CA GLY A 246 18.52 -20.88 21.04
C GLY A 246 17.42 -21.61 20.27
N ARG A 247 16.15 -21.48 20.66
CA ARG A 247 15.01 -22.16 20.02
C ARG A 247 13.98 -21.14 19.55
N LEU A 248 13.51 -21.31 18.31
CA LEU A 248 12.41 -20.52 17.77
C LEU A 248 11.08 -21.12 18.25
N ASP A 249 10.16 -20.26 18.65
CA ASP A 249 8.76 -20.59 18.86
C ASP A 249 8.01 -20.40 17.55
N THR A 250 7.71 -21.50 16.86
CA THR A 250 7.01 -21.47 15.59
C THR A 250 5.48 -21.48 15.74
N ALA A 251 4.94 -21.46 16.97
CA ALA A 251 3.49 -21.42 17.20
C ALA A 251 2.79 -20.23 16.51
N PRO A 252 3.35 -19.00 16.51
CA PRO A 252 2.74 -17.87 15.83
C PRO A 252 2.55 -18.08 14.32
N LEU A 253 3.46 -18.80 13.65
CA LEU A 253 3.34 -19.08 12.21
C LEU A 253 2.21 -20.07 11.90
N ARG A 254 2.02 -21.06 12.77
CA ARG A 254 0.90 -22.01 12.66
C ARG A 254 -0.43 -21.29 12.90
N GLU A 255 -0.50 -20.42 13.92
CA GLU A 255 -1.69 -19.61 14.20
C GLU A 255 -2.02 -18.67 13.04
N LEU A 256 -1.02 -18.00 12.44
CA LEU A 256 -1.22 -17.19 11.24
C LEU A 256 -1.81 -18.01 10.07
N ALA A 257 -1.27 -19.21 9.82
CA ALA A 257 -1.77 -20.07 8.76
C ALA A 257 -3.24 -20.48 8.98
N GLU A 258 -3.60 -20.81 10.23
CA GLU A 258 -4.97 -21.16 10.63
C GLU A 258 -5.94 -19.97 10.50
N GLU A 259 -5.54 -18.77 10.95
CA GLU A 259 -6.36 -17.56 10.86
C GLU A 259 -6.56 -17.12 9.40
N PHE A 260 -5.52 -17.14 8.57
CA PHE A 260 -5.67 -16.87 7.13
C PHE A 260 -6.58 -17.88 6.44
N GLU A 261 -6.46 -19.16 6.78
CA GLU A 261 -7.34 -20.19 6.25
C GLU A 261 -8.80 -19.97 6.69
N HIS A 262 -9.02 -19.53 7.93
CA HIS A 262 -10.34 -19.17 8.45
C HIS A 262 -10.94 -17.97 7.71
N LEU A 263 -10.12 -16.97 7.38
CA LEU A 263 -10.50 -15.83 6.54
C LEU A 263 -10.73 -16.21 5.07
N GLY A 264 -10.26 -17.38 4.64
CA GLY A 264 -10.27 -17.79 3.24
C GLY A 264 -9.13 -17.21 2.39
N ASP A 265 -8.14 -16.55 3.00
CA ASP A 265 -6.92 -16.07 2.34
C ASP A 265 -5.91 -17.22 2.19
N LEU A 266 -6.25 -18.18 1.33
CA LEU A 266 -5.46 -19.39 1.12
C LEU A 266 -4.02 -19.11 0.66
N PRO A 267 -3.73 -18.12 -0.20
CA PRO A 267 -2.35 -17.77 -0.55
C PRO A 267 -1.51 -17.33 0.65
N GLN A 268 -2.03 -16.47 1.53
CA GLN A 268 -1.30 -16.07 2.75
C GLN A 268 -1.21 -17.23 3.77
N ALA A 269 -2.25 -18.07 3.88
CA ALA A 269 -2.20 -19.28 4.70
C ALA A 269 -1.07 -20.22 4.24
N LEU A 270 -0.94 -20.43 2.93
CA LEU A 270 0.12 -21.22 2.33
C LEU A 270 1.51 -20.60 2.58
N ARG A 271 1.64 -19.29 2.46
CA ARG A 271 2.89 -18.57 2.75
C ARG A 271 3.33 -18.74 4.20
N ALA A 272 2.43 -18.54 5.16
CA ALA A 272 2.69 -18.78 6.58
C ALA A 272 3.08 -20.25 6.85
N GLN A 273 2.35 -21.20 6.26
CA GLN A 273 2.59 -22.63 6.44
C GLN A 273 3.95 -23.08 5.86
N ARG A 274 4.38 -22.53 4.72
CA ARG A 274 5.70 -22.82 4.14
C ARG A 274 6.83 -22.34 5.05
N LEU A 275 6.72 -21.12 5.61
CA LEU A 275 7.69 -20.63 6.59
C LEU A 275 7.68 -21.50 7.86
N TYR A 276 6.51 -21.89 8.36
CA TYR A 276 6.39 -22.81 9.49
C TYR A 276 7.11 -24.14 9.23
N ALA A 277 6.89 -24.77 8.07
CA ALA A 277 7.50 -26.04 7.69
C ALA A 277 9.03 -25.94 7.58
N ALA A 278 9.54 -24.85 6.99
CA ALA A 278 10.97 -24.60 6.82
C ALA A 278 11.73 -24.48 8.15
N LEU A 279 11.04 -24.04 9.21
CA LEU A 279 11.62 -23.84 10.55
C LEU A 279 11.46 -25.06 11.48
N GLN A 280 10.87 -26.17 11.03
CA GLN A 280 10.76 -27.38 11.85
C GLN A 280 12.07 -28.18 11.87
N ASP A 281 12.62 -28.42 13.07
CA ASP A 281 13.84 -29.22 13.27
C ASP A 281 13.56 -30.73 13.23
N SER A 282 12.37 -31.16 13.65
CA SER A 282 11.99 -32.58 13.66
C SER A 282 11.52 -33.03 12.27
N PRO A 283 12.08 -34.13 11.71
CA PRO A 283 11.60 -34.69 10.45
C PRO A 283 10.11 -35.05 10.47
N ARG A 284 9.59 -35.47 11.64
CA ARG A 284 8.17 -35.82 11.81
C ARG A 284 7.29 -34.57 11.77
N GLU A 285 7.70 -33.50 12.44
CA GLU A 285 6.95 -32.23 12.46
C GLU A 285 6.99 -31.57 11.08
N ARG A 286 8.14 -31.61 10.41
CA ARG A 286 8.30 -31.15 9.03
C ARG A 286 7.40 -31.90 8.05
N ALA A 287 7.39 -33.23 8.09
CA ALA A 287 6.53 -34.02 7.21
C ALA A 287 5.04 -33.75 7.43
N ALA A 288 4.62 -33.52 8.68
CA ALA A 288 3.24 -33.11 8.98
C ALA A 288 2.94 -31.70 8.43
N ALA A 289 3.89 -30.77 8.56
CA ALA A 289 3.76 -29.42 8.03
C ALA A 289 3.68 -29.41 6.48
N ASP A 290 4.50 -30.21 5.81
CA ASP A 290 4.53 -30.36 4.35
C ASP A 290 3.24 -30.96 3.81
N ALA A 291 2.62 -31.90 4.54
CA ALA A 291 1.31 -32.43 4.17
C ALA A 291 0.23 -31.32 4.15
N THR A 292 0.29 -30.39 5.11
CA THR A 292 -0.58 -29.21 5.13
C THR A 292 -0.27 -28.25 3.99
N VAL A 293 1.01 -28.05 3.63
CA VAL A 293 1.43 -27.26 2.45
C VAL A 293 0.77 -27.82 1.18
N VAL A 294 0.91 -29.12 0.92
CA VAL A 294 0.32 -29.76 -0.28
C VAL A 294 -1.19 -29.57 -0.34
N ARG A 295 -1.89 -29.78 0.79
CA ARG A 295 -3.34 -29.54 0.88
C ARG A 295 -3.71 -28.09 0.57
N LEU A 296 -2.95 -27.12 1.07
CA LEU A 296 -3.21 -25.70 0.80
C LEU A 296 -2.92 -25.35 -0.67
N GLU A 297 -1.85 -25.90 -1.27
CA GLU A 297 -1.53 -25.70 -2.68
C GLU A 297 -2.66 -26.18 -3.61
N GLU A 298 -3.23 -27.36 -3.33
CA GLU A 298 -4.38 -27.88 -4.08
C GLU A 298 -5.59 -26.94 -3.99
N ARG A 299 -5.86 -26.39 -2.79
CA ARG A 299 -6.96 -25.46 -2.58
C ARG A 299 -6.73 -24.10 -3.23
N VAL A 300 -5.51 -23.57 -3.16
CA VAL A 300 -5.14 -22.33 -3.87
C VAL A 300 -5.32 -22.51 -5.38
N ARG A 301 -4.90 -23.66 -5.94
CA ARG A 301 -5.08 -23.97 -7.36
C ARG A 301 -6.55 -24.09 -7.77
N ALA A 302 -7.41 -24.57 -6.87
CA ALA A 302 -8.84 -24.70 -7.10
C ALA A 302 -9.63 -23.39 -6.86
N ALA A 303 -9.04 -22.40 -6.19
CA ALA A 303 -9.69 -21.15 -5.88
C ALA A 303 -9.82 -20.23 -7.12
N PRO A 304 -10.83 -19.34 -7.16
CA PRO A 304 -10.90 -18.30 -8.17
C PRO A 304 -9.62 -17.46 -8.18
N GLN A 305 -9.13 -17.15 -9.39
CA GLN A 305 -7.96 -16.29 -9.54
C GLN A 305 -8.32 -14.84 -9.20
N VAL A 306 -7.50 -14.21 -8.37
CA VAL A 306 -7.60 -12.79 -8.04
C VAL A 306 -7.00 -11.98 -9.20
N PRO A 307 -7.58 -10.82 -9.58
CA PRO A 307 -6.98 -9.96 -10.58
C PRO A 307 -5.54 -9.58 -10.21
N VAL A 308 -4.61 -9.82 -11.13
CA VAL A 308 -3.20 -9.43 -11.02
C VAL A 308 -2.91 -8.46 -12.15
N VAL A 309 -2.21 -7.38 -11.84
CA VAL A 309 -1.67 -6.44 -12.81
C VAL A 309 -0.19 -6.76 -12.97
N SER A 310 0.27 -6.97 -14.19
CA SER A 310 1.68 -7.21 -14.51
C SER A 310 2.18 -6.19 -15.53
N GLY A 311 3.48 -5.92 -15.51
CA GLY A 311 4.17 -5.24 -16.61
C GLY A 311 4.10 -6.03 -17.92
N ALA A 312 4.34 -5.32 -19.04
CA ALA A 312 4.41 -5.89 -20.39
C ALA A 312 5.79 -6.52 -20.70
#